data_AF-A0A317UDT6-F1
#
_entry.id   AF-A0A317UDT6-F1
#
_cell.length_a   1.000
_cell.length_b   1.000
_cell.length_c   1.000
_cell.angle_alpha   90.00
_cell.angle_beta   90.00
_cell.angle_gamma   90.00
#
_symmetry.space_group_name_H-M   'P 1'
#
loop_
_entity.id
_entity.type
_entity.pdbx_description
1 polymer ?
#
loop_
_entity_poly.entity_id
_entity_poly.type
_entity_poly.pdbx_seq_one_letter_code
_entity_poly.pdbx_strand_id
1 'polypeptide(L)'
;MSWMYYNKETEETCLHGYISELSCFHAVVMAEQTWKIISKTSTKSGSSKTRQKQFFEDLTTLLNAQEEKRPVMEHQNDYILHIELSADETNAVISLQRKGNYEFVFRNEIISLKKIGNQNK
;
A
#
# COMPACT_ATOMS: atom_id res chain seq x y z
N MET A 1 4.01 12.59 9.18
CA MET A 1 2.59 12.32 8.86
C MET A 1 2.30 10.86 9.19
N SER A 2 1.44 10.64 10.17
CA SER A 2 0.96 9.32 10.59
C SER A 2 -0.04 8.78 9.57
N TRP A 3 -0.14 7.46 9.37
CA TRP A 3 -1.21 6.90 8.51
C TRP A 3 -2.52 6.81 9.29
N MET A 4 -3.62 6.90 8.55
CA MET A 4 -4.97 6.94 9.10
C MET A 4 -5.63 5.60 8.83
N TYR A 5 -6.19 4.98 9.86
CA TYR A 5 -7.08 3.84 9.68
C TYR A 5 -8.47 4.21 10.14
N TYR A 6 -9.47 3.73 9.42
CA TYR A 6 -10.85 3.85 9.84
C TYR A 6 -11.19 2.68 10.76
N ASN A 7 -11.44 2.98 12.03
CA ASN A 7 -11.91 1.99 12.98
C ASN A 7 -13.42 1.77 12.74
N LYS A 8 -13.78 0.57 12.29
CA LYS A 8 -15.18 0.21 12.01
C LYS A 8 -16.02 0.00 13.28
N GLU A 9 -15.39 -0.26 14.42
CA GLU A 9 -16.07 -0.46 15.71
C GLU A 9 -16.41 0.87 16.38
N THR A 10 -15.54 1.87 16.23
CA THR A 10 -15.73 3.20 16.81
C THR A 10 -16.20 4.26 15.81
N GLU A 11 -16.25 3.92 14.53
CA GLU A 11 -16.53 4.82 13.40
C GLU A 11 -15.59 6.04 13.29
N GLU A 12 -14.41 5.96 13.91
CA GLU A 12 -13.45 7.05 13.96
C GLU A 12 -12.23 6.81 13.06
N THR A 13 -11.66 7.91 12.56
CA THR A 13 -10.36 7.86 11.90
C THR A 13 -9.26 8.03 12.93
N CYS A 14 -8.52 6.95 13.19
CA CYS A 14 -7.44 6.94 14.16
C CYS A 14 -6.08 7.15 13.49
N LEU A 15 -5.21 7.90 14.15
CA LEU A 15 -3.86 8.22 13.70
C LEU A 15 -2.88 7.16 14.24
N HIS A 16 -2.18 6.43 13.37
CA HIS A 16 -1.22 5.38 13.77
C HIS A 16 0.18 5.58 13.18
N GLY A 17 1.18 4.88 13.75
CA GLY A 17 2.63 5.15 13.67
C GLY A 17 3.21 5.58 12.31
N TYR A 18 4.28 6.37 12.33
CA TYR A 18 4.88 6.96 11.14
C TYR A 18 5.49 5.92 10.17
N ILE A 19 5.11 5.96 8.88
CA ILE A 19 5.76 5.23 7.79
C ILE A 19 6.33 6.29 6.83
N SER A 20 7.65 6.50 6.87
CA SER A 20 8.34 7.55 6.11
C SER A 20 8.07 7.47 4.60
N GLU A 21 8.10 6.26 4.05
CA GLU A 21 8.02 5.96 2.62
C GLU A 21 6.64 6.28 2.03
N LEU A 22 5.60 6.35 2.86
CA LEU A 22 4.24 6.69 2.44
C LEU A 22 3.83 8.12 2.87
N SER A 23 4.72 8.84 3.56
CA SER A 23 4.39 10.14 4.14
C SER A 23 4.20 11.26 3.10
N CYS A 24 4.61 11.03 1.84
CA CYS A 24 4.46 11.97 0.73
C CYS A 24 3.04 11.96 0.11
N PHE A 25 2.21 10.96 0.43
CA PHE A 25 0.81 10.93 -0.01
C PHE A 25 -0.05 11.90 0.79
N HIS A 26 -1.15 12.36 0.20
CA HIS A 26 -2.10 13.22 0.92
C HIS A 26 -2.65 12.51 2.16
N ALA A 27 -3.04 11.25 1.96
CA ALA A 27 -3.50 10.35 2.99
C ALA A 27 -3.21 8.90 2.57
N VAL A 28 -3.04 8.05 3.57
CA VAL A 28 -2.95 6.60 3.41
C VAL A 28 -4.06 5.99 4.24
N VAL A 29 -4.94 5.23 3.58
CA VAL A 29 -6.03 4.48 4.20
C VAL A 29 -5.62 3.02 4.25
N MET A 30 -5.32 2.52 5.45
CA MET A 30 -4.84 1.16 5.65
C MET A 30 -5.17 0.69 7.07
N ALA A 31 -5.60 -0.56 7.24
CA ALA A 31 -5.81 -1.15 8.56
C ALA A 31 -4.48 -1.56 9.23
N GLU A 32 -4.41 -1.53 10.56
CA GLU A 32 -3.21 -1.92 11.30
C GLU A 32 -2.78 -3.36 11.02
N GLN A 33 -3.74 -4.27 10.91
CA GLN A 33 -3.48 -5.66 10.59
C GLN A 33 -2.85 -5.81 9.19
N THR A 34 -3.27 -5.01 8.21
CA THR A 34 -2.66 -4.98 6.88
C THR A 34 -1.18 -4.65 6.96
N TRP A 35 -0.80 -3.61 7.71
CA TRP A 35 0.60 -3.24 7.87
C TRP A 35 1.42 -4.31 8.63
N LYS A 36 0.83 -4.91 9.66
CA LYS A 36 1.44 -6.04 10.38
C LYS A 36 1.74 -7.20 9.44
N ILE A 37 0.81 -7.54 8.55
CA ILE A 37 0.95 -8.65 7.60
C ILE A 37 1.98 -8.32 6.51
N ILE A 38 1.97 -7.11 5.94
CA ILE A 38 3.02 -6.67 5.01
C ILE A 38 4.41 -6.77 5.67
N SER A 39 4.51 -6.42 6.96
CA SER A 39 5.76 -6.47 7.72
C SER A 39 6.18 -7.90 8.13
N LYS A 40 5.22 -8.82 8.32
CA LYS A 40 5.47 -10.17 8.86
C LYS A 40 5.47 -11.29 7.82
N THR A 41 4.61 -11.23 6.81
CA THR A 41 4.15 -12.41 6.05
C THR A 41 4.89 -12.65 4.73
N SER A 42 5.92 -11.85 4.42
CA SER A 42 6.77 -12.16 3.26
C SER A 42 7.69 -13.36 3.55
N THR A 43 7.54 -14.40 2.74
CA THR A 43 8.21 -15.70 2.81
C THR A 43 9.69 -15.68 2.36
N LYS A 44 10.28 -14.49 2.17
CA LYS A 44 11.74 -14.34 2.13
C LYS A 44 12.28 -14.45 3.56
N SER A 45 13.24 -15.35 3.78
CA SER A 45 14.17 -15.26 4.92
C SER A 45 14.78 -13.86 4.89
N GLY A 46 14.41 -13.02 5.84
CA GLY A 46 14.74 -11.61 5.83
C GLY A 46 14.07 -10.87 6.98
N SER A 47 14.72 -9.80 7.44
CA SER A 47 14.16 -8.93 8.48
C SER A 47 12.87 -8.26 8.00
N SER A 48 12.04 -7.79 8.94
CA SER A 48 10.86 -6.95 8.65
C SER A 48 11.17 -5.81 7.67
N LYS A 49 12.36 -5.21 7.78
CA LYS A 49 12.81 -4.11 6.91
C LYS A 49 12.98 -4.53 5.45
N THR A 50 13.51 -5.73 5.21
CA THR A 50 13.69 -6.26 3.84
C THR A 50 12.34 -6.48 3.16
N ARG A 51 11.34 -6.92 3.92
CA ARG A 51 9.97 -7.18 3.43
C ARG A 51 9.25 -5.89 3.09
N GLN A 52 9.33 -4.90 3.98
CA GLN A 52 8.81 -3.55 3.76
C GLN A 52 9.46 -2.92 2.52
N LYS A 53 10.78 -3.02 2.37
CA LYS A 53 11.50 -2.52 1.18
C LYS A 53 10.98 -3.13 -0.12
N GLN A 54 10.80 -4.45 -0.16
CA GLN A 54 10.25 -5.12 -1.34
C GLN A 54 8.84 -4.63 -1.67
N PHE A 55 7.96 -4.55 -0.66
CA PHE A 55 6.61 -4.04 -0.85
C PHE A 55 6.61 -2.62 -1.44
N PHE A 56 7.51 -1.75 -0.97
CA PHE A 56 7.64 -0.40 -1.51
C PHE A 56 8.21 -0.36 -2.94
N GLU A 57 9.14 -1.26 -3.28
CA GLU A 57 9.62 -1.40 -4.65
C GLU A 57 8.47 -1.81 -5.58
N ASP A 58 7.70 -2.83 -5.20
CA ASP A 58 6.56 -3.33 -5.98
C ASP A 58 5.47 -2.25 -6.12
N LEU A 59 5.18 -1.52 -5.03
CA LEU A 59 4.27 -0.38 -5.04
C LEU A 59 4.76 0.73 -5.97
N THR A 60 6.04 1.08 -5.92
CA THR A 60 6.63 2.12 -6.78
C THR A 60 6.54 1.72 -8.25
N THR A 61 6.82 0.45 -8.57
CA THR A 61 6.65 -0.09 -9.93
C THR A 61 5.20 0.02 -10.40
N LEU A 62 4.25 -0.39 -9.56
CA LEU A 62 2.82 -0.30 -9.87
C LEU A 62 2.37 1.13 -10.13
N LEU A 63 2.80 2.09 -9.30
CA LEU A 63 2.43 3.49 -9.43
C LEU A 63 3.06 4.16 -10.67
N ASN A 64 4.29 3.79 -11.01
CA ASN A 64 4.97 4.28 -12.21
C ASN A 64 4.41 3.70 -13.51
N ALA A 65 3.75 2.54 -13.46
CA ALA A 65 3.13 1.91 -14.62
C ALA A 65 1.81 2.56 -15.05
N GLN A 66 1.25 3.46 -14.24
CA GLN A 66 -0.03 4.11 -14.55
C GLN A 66 0.16 5.20 -15.61
N GLU A 67 -0.68 5.18 -16.65
CA GLU A 67 -0.68 6.18 -17.75
C GLU A 67 -1.31 7.51 -17.32
N GLU A 68 -0.77 8.09 -16.27
CA GLU A 68 -1.20 9.36 -15.73
C GLU A 68 -0.56 10.52 -16.48
N LYS A 69 -1.32 11.60 -16.71
CA LYS A 69 -0.79 12.83 -17.32
C LYS A 69 0.37 13.43 -16.52
N ARG A 70 0.42 13.16 -15.22
CA ARG A 70 1.47 13.58 -14.30
C ARG A 70 2.02 12.35 -13.57
N PRO A 71 3.35 12.17 -13.47
CA PRO A 71 3.93 11.04 -12.76
C PRO A 71 3.42 10.98 -11.31
N VAL A 72 2.84 9.85 -10.91
CA VAL A 72 2.27 9.68 -9.58
C VAL A 72 3.32 9.89 -8.49
N MET A 73 4.54 9.36 -8.70
CA MET A 73 5.63 9.46 -7.74
C MET A 73 6.17 10.88 -7.54
N GLU A 74 5.94 11.80 -8.49
CA GLU A 74 6.34 13.21 -8.37
C GLU A 74 5.25 14.08 -7.70
N HIS A 75 4.00 13.59 -7.70
CA HIS A 75 2.82 14.32 -7.24
C HIS A 75 2.02 13.52 -6.21
N GLN A 76 2.69 12.75 -5.34
CA GLN A 76 2.04 11.85 -4.38
C GLN A 76 1.02 12.57 -3.48
N ASN A 77 1.25 13.83 -3.13
CA ASN A 77 0.34 14.64 -2.30
C ASN A 77 -0.98 15.04 -3.00
N ASP A 78 -1.12 14.75 -4.29
CA ASP A 78 -2.39 14.89 -5.01
C ASP A 78 -3.28 13.63 -4.88
N TYR A 79 -2.77 12.58 -4.22
CA TYR A 79 -3.42 11.27 -4.15
C TYR A 79 -3.62 10.75 -2.72
N ILE A 80 -4.71 9.99 -2.58
CA ILE A 80 -5.03 9.15 -1.43
C ILE A 80 -4.71 7.70 -1.83
N LEU A 81 -3.81 7.07 -1.07
CA LEU A 81 -3.42 5.69 -1.29
C LEU A 81 -4.24 4.76 -0.38
N HIS A 82 -4.96 3.82 -0.97
CA HIS A 82 -5.70 2.79 -0.25
C HIS A 82 -4.94 1.48 -0.32
N ILE A 83 -4.66 0.89 0.84
CA ILE A 83 -3.97 -0.40 0.97
C ILE A 83 -4.83 -1.32 1.81
N GLU A 84 -5.45 -2.28 1.14
CA GLU A 84 -6.26 -3.31 1.74
C GLU A 84 -5.56 -4.67 1.65
N LEU A 85 -6.07 -5.63 2.38
CA LEU A 85 -5.58 -7.00 2.34
C LEU A 85 -6.63 -7.88 1.68
N SER A 86 -6.20 -8.80 0.81
CA SER A 86 -7.10 -9.81 0.27
C SER A 86 -7.66 -10.70 1.38
N ALA A 87 -8.83 -11.31 1.15
CA ALA A 87 -9.51 -12.13 2.15
C ALA A 87 -8.68 -13.33 2.65
N ASP A 88 -7.77 -13.83 1.81
CA ASP A 88 -6.86 -14.92 2.15
C ASP A 88 -5.55 -14.44 2.80
N GLU A 89 -5.38 -13.12 2.97
CA GLU A 89 -4.20 -12.44 3.53
C GLU A 89 -2.91 -12.59 2.70
N THR A 90 -3.03 -12.97 1.43
CA THR A 90 -1.87 -13.31 0.60
C THR A 90 -1.44 -12.20 -0.34
N ASN A 91 -2.27 -11.19 -0.50
CA ASN A 91 -2.04 -10.04 -1.36
C ASN A 91 -2.41 -8.73 -0.66
N ALA A 92 -1.68 -7.68 -1.00
CA ALA A 92 -2.14 -6.33 -0.78
C ALA A 92 -2.94 -5.87 -2.01
N VAL A 93 -4.11 -5.31 -1.77
CA VAL A 93 -5.01 -4.76 -2.77
C VAL A 93 -4.85 -3.24 -2.73
N ILE A 94 -4.36 -2.67 -3.82
CA ILE A 94 -3.98 -1.27 -3.93
C ILE A 94 -5.02 -0.54 -4.77
N SER A 95 -5.46 0.61 -4.29
CA SER A 95 -6.23 1.56 -5.09
C SER A 95 -5.68 2.96 -4.90
N LEU A 96 -5.68 3.76 -5.96
CA LEU A 96 -5.19 5.13 -5.94
C LEU A 96 -6.32 6.08 -6.32
N GLN A 97 -6.59 7.03 -5.44
CA GLN A 97 -7.67 8.00 -5.61
C GLN A 97 -7.11 9.41 -5.65
N ARG A 98 -7.65 10.26 -6.51
CA ARG A 98 -7.29 11.68 -6.54
C ARG A 98 -7.94 12.41 -5.38
N LYS A 99 -7.17 13.24 -4.68
CA LYS A 99 -7.69 14.11 -3.63
C LYS A 99 -8.71 15.12 -4.15
N GLY A 100 -8.46 15.71 -5.33
CA GLY A 100 -9.19 16.89 -5.79
C GLY A 100 -10.65 16.61 -6.18
N ASN A 101 -10.94 15.43 -6.71
CA ASN A 101 -12.27 15.05 -7.19
C ASN A 101 -12.72 13.66 -6.73
N TYR A 102 -11.92 12.96 -5.93
CA TYR A 102 -12.20 11.63 -5.40
C TYR A 102 -12.41 10.55 -6.46
N GLU A 103 -12.01 10.79 -7.71
CA GLU A 103 -12.00 9.76 -8.74
C GLU A 103 -10.82 8.82 -8.55
N PHE A 104 -11.01 7.54 -8.87
CA PHE A 104 -9.94 6.57 -8.81
C PHE A 104 -9.14 6.58 -10.11
N VAL A 105 -7.82 6.64 -9.98
CA VAL A 105 -6.88 6.38 -11.08
C VAL A 105 -6.96 4.91 -11.45
N PHE A 106 -6.87 4.05 -10.44
CA PHE A 106 -7.07 2.61 -10.56
C PHE A 106 -7.67 2.05 -9.27
N ARG A 107 -8.24 0.85 -9.37
CA ARG A 107 -8.80 0.11 -8.24
C ARG A 107 -8.36 -1.34 -8.28
N ASN A 108 -8.16 -1.90 -7.10
CA ASN A 108 -7.98 -3.32 -6.86
C ASN A 108 -6.76 -3.94 -7.58
N GLU A 109 -5.69 -3.17 -7.76
CA GLU A 109 -4.44 -3.70 -8.27
C GLU A 109 -3.75 -4.55 -7.20
N ILE A 110 -3.09 -5.64 -7.62
CA ILE A 110 -2.64 -6.68 -6.70
C ILE A 110 -1.12 -6.63 -6.56
N ILE A 111 -0.65 -6.51 -5.32
CA ILE A 111 0.74 -6.80 -4.95
C ILE A 111 0.76 -8.12 -4.18
N SER A 112 1.37 -9.15 -4.76
CA SER A 112 1.53 -10.44 -4.09
C SER A 112 2.46 -10.32 -2.89
N LEU A 113 2.00 -10.75 -1.72
CA LEU A 113 2.82 -10.86 -0.50
C LEU A 113 3.48 -12.25 -0.39
N LYS A 114 3.04 -13.22 -1.21
CA LYS A 114 3.64 -14.55 -1.38
C LYS A 114 4.85 -14.52 -2.30
N LYS A 115 5.81 -15.43 -2.08
CA LYS A 115 6.92 -15.68 -3.00
C LYS A 115 6.37 -16.11 -4.36
N ILE A 116 6.86 -15.53 -5.45
CA ILE A 116 7.04 -16.30 -6.68
C ILE A 116 8.12 -17.32 -6.34
N GLY A 117 7.70 -18.52 -5.93
CA GLY A 117 8.61 -19.66 -5.97
C GLY A 117 9.02 -19.81 -7.43
N ASN A 118 10.32 -19.70 -7.73
CA ASN A 118 10.83 -20.22 -8.98
C ASN A 118 10.39 -21.68 -9.06
N GLN A 119 9.31 -21.95 -9.79
CA GLN A 119 9.18 -23.19 -10.52
C GLN A 119 10.20 -23.06 -11.64
N ASN A 120 11.39 -23.59 -11.43
CA ASN A 120 12.15 -24.18 -12.52
C ASN A 120 12.98 -25.32 -11.93
N LYS A 121 12.69 -26.49 -12.53
CA LYS A 121 13.33 -27.80 -12.37
C LYS A 121 14.84 -27.74 -12.51
#